data_AF-A0AAV2IJN3-F1
#
_entry.id   AF-A0AAV2IJN3-F1
#
_cell.length_a   1.000
_cell.length_b   1.000
_cell.length_c   1.000
_cell.angle_alpha   90.00
_cell.angle_beta   90.00
_cell.angle_gamma   90.00
#
_symmetry.space_group_name_H-M   'P 1'
#
loop_
_entity.id
_entity.type
_entity.pdbx_description
1 polymer ?
#
loop_
_entity_poly.entity_id
_entity_poly.type
_entity_poly.pdbx_seq_one_letter_code
_entity_poly.pdbx_strand_id
1 'polypeptide(L)'
;GQNVALKQSAAQSTVYAEGNFNGRAENAVDGDANSDGSYGSCSHTCLADPSPRWNVTLDNTYVVNKFVVYSRMSSQNSRKFTKNT
;
A
#
# COMPACT_ATOMS: atom_id res chain seq x y z
N GLY A 1 1.03 10.90 16.16
CA GLY A 1 -0.06 11.23 15.22
C GLY A 1 -0.83 9.96 14.89
N GLN A 2 -2.14 10.06 14.69
CA GLN A 2 -3.00 8.93 14.33
C GLN A 2 -2.82 8.55 12.86
N ASN A 3 -2.73 7.25 12.56
CA ASN A 3 -2.79 6.77 11.18
C ASN A 3 -4.26 6.70 10.73
N VAL A 4 -4.72 7.73 10.02
CA VAL A 4 -6.10 7.80 9.52
C VAL A 4 -6.35 6.93 8.29
N ALA A 5 -5.31 6.35 7.70
CA ALA A 5 -5.42 5.44 6.56
C ALA A 5 -5.70 3.99 6.99
N LEU A 6 -5.46 3.63 8.25
CA LEU A 6 -5.61 2.26 8.76
C LEU A 6 -7.02 1.71 8.51
N LYS A 7 -7.11 0.57 7.81
CA LYS A 7 -8.33 -0.15 7.46
C LYS A 7 -9.34 0.66 6.62
N GLN A 8 -8.90 1.73 5.99
CA GLN A 8 -9.72 2.49 5.05
C GLN A 8 -9.91 1.72 3.74
N SER A 9 -10.89 2.15 2.96
CA SER A 9 -11.12 1.58 1.63
C SER A 9 -9.99 1.99 0.69
N ALA A 10 -9.34 1.02 0.05
CA ALA A 10 -8.26 1.25 -0.90
C ALA A 10 -8.60 0.62 -2.25
N ALA A 11 -8.15 1.26 -3.33
CA ALA A 11 -8.32 0.77 -4.69
C ALA A 11 -7.03 0.95 -5.48
N GLN A 12 -6.85 0.10 -6.49
CA GLN A 12 -5.74 0.18 -7.43
C GLN A 12 -6.21 -0.16 -8.84
N SER A 13 -5.43 0.24 -9.84
CA SER A 13 -5.79 0.05 -11.25
C SER A 13 -6.01 -1.41 -11.65
N THR A 14 -5.14 -2.31 -11.16
CA THR A 14 -5.19 -3.75 -11.43
C THR A 14 -4.72 -4.52 -10.21
N VAL A 15 -5.13 -5.78 -10.06
CA VAL A 15 -4.66 -6.66 -8.96
C VAL A 15 -3.87 -7.81 -9.56
N TYR A 16 -2.60 -7.94 -9.17
CA TYR A 16 -1.81 -9.13 -9.44
C TYR A 16 -2.16 -10.21 -8.41
N ALA A 17 -2.61 -11.35 -8.90
CA ALA A 17 -2.87 -12.55 -8.10
C ALA A 17 -2.35 -13.77 -8.84
N GLU A 18 -1.58 -14.61 -8.15
CA GLU A 18 -0.99 -15.83 -8.70
C GLU A 18 -0.85 -16.88 -7.58
N GLY A 19 -1.39 -18.07 -7.80
CA GLY A 19 -1.46 -19.11 -6.77
C GLY A 19 -2.13 -18.58 -5.50
N ASN A 20 -1.40 -18.60 -4.38
CA ASN A 20 -1.88 -18.11 -3.09
C ASN A 20 -1.55 -16.62 -2.84
N PHE A 21 -0.78 -15.97 -3.73
CA PHE A 21 -0.47 -14.55 -3.60
C PHE A 21 -1.64 -13.70 -4.11
N ASN A 22 -2.04 -12.70 -3.33
CA ASN A 22 -3.07 -11.74 -3.71
C ASN A 22 -2.68 -10.31 -3.27
N GLY A 23 -2.17 -9.52 -4.21
CA GLY A 23 -1.67 -8.17 -3.96
C GLY A 23 -2.77 -7.10 -3.96
N ARG A 24 -3.81 -7.27 -3.14
CA ARG A 24 -4.93 -6.33 -3.08
C ARG A 24 -4.51 -4.95 -2.55
N ALA A 25 -5.29 -3.93 -2.89
CA ALA A 25 -5.00 -2.55 -2.49
C ALA A 25 -5.06 -2.36 -0.97
N GLU A 26 -5.95 -3.07 -0.28
CA GLU A 26 -6.21 -2.98 1.16
C GLU A 26 -5.02 -3.44 1.99
N ASN A 27 -4.16 -4.29 1.44
CA ASN A 27 -2.93 -4.75 2.09
C ASN A 27 -2.00 -3.56 2.45
N ALA A 28 -2.03 -2.45 1.69
CA ALA A 28 -1.22 -1.28 2.00
C ALA A 28 -1.73 -0.45 3.20
N VAL A 29 -2.92 -0.78 3.73
CA VAL A 29 -3.58 -0.10 4.85
C VAL A 29 -4.05 -1.07 5.95
N ASP A 30 -3.57 -2.31 5.95
CA ASP A 30 -3.97 -3.36 6.90
C ASP A 30 -3.37 -3.16 8.31
N GLY A 31 -2.31 -2.36 8.42
CA GLY A 31 -1.60 -2.07 9.67
C GLY A 31 -0.31 -2.86 9.86
N ASP A 32 0.05 -3.74 8.92
CA ASP A 32 1.33 -4.41 8.86
C ASP A 32 2.22 -3.71 7.82
N ALA A 33 3.48 -3.50 8.18
CA ALA A 33 4.48 -2.84 7.33
C ALA A 33 5.51 -3.83 6.78
N ASN A 34 5.19 -5.14 6.82
CA ASN A 34 6.04 -6.18 6.30
C ASN A 34 6.25 -5.98 4.79
N SER A 35 7.50 -5.72 4.45
CA SER A 35 7.92 -5.45 3.07
C SER A 35 8.10 -6.71 2.23
N ASP A 36 8.04 -7.91 2.82
CA ASP A 36 8.09 -9.16 2.08
C ASP A 36 6.68 -9.50 1.56
N GLY A 37 6.53 -9.42 0.24
CA GLY A 37 5.26 -9.69 -0.44
C GLY A 37 4.70 -11.08 -0.19
N SER A 38 5.52 -12.06 0.20
CA SER A 38 5.04 -13.42 0.52
C SER A 38 4.15 -13.47 1.77
N TYR A 39 4.24 -12.46 2.65
CA TYR A 39 3.41 -12.36 3.86
C TYR A 39 2.01 -11.75 3.62
N GLY A 40 1.70 -11.33 2.39
CA GLY A 40 0.37 -10.85 2.02
C GLY A 40 0.04 -9.43 2.49
N SER A 41 1.00 -8.68 3.04
CA SER A 41 0.82 -7.28 3.49
C SER A 41 1.35 -6.25 2.46
N CYS A 42 1.52 -6.66 1.20
CA CYS A 42 1.87 -5.77 0.09
C CYS A 42 0.74 -5.71 -0.93
N SER A 43 0.49 -4.52 -1.48
CA SER A 43 -0.31 -4.36 -2.69
C SER A 43 0.53 -4.62 -3.94
N HIS A 44 -0.11 -5.01 -5.05
CA HIS A 44 0.58 -5.32 -6.30
C HIS A 44 -0.35 -5.14 -7.52
N THR A 45 0.00 -4.23 -8.42
CA THR A 45 -0.64 -4.10 -9.74
C THR A 45 -0.05 -5.08 -10.74
N CYS A 46 -0.75 -5.38 -11.83
CA CYS A 46 -0.23 -6.25 -12.89
C CYS A 46 0.98 -5.60 -13.59
N LEU A 47 1.98 -6.40 -13.98
CA LEU A 47 3.17 -5.90 -14.67
C LEU A 47 2.87 -5.22 -16.01
N ALA A 48 1.80 -5.65 -16.69
CA ALA A 48 1.36 -5.11 -17.98
C ALA A 48 0.46 -3.87 -17.85
N ASP A 49 0.23 -3.37 -16.63
CA ASP A 49 -0.55 -2.14 -16.43
C ASP A 49 0.25 -0.92 -16.90
N PRO A 50 -0.18 -0.19 -17.94
CA PRO A 50 0.57 0.92 -18.49
C PRO A 50 0.53 2.18 -17.61
N SER A 51 -0.37 2.23 -16.61
CA SER A 51 -0.54 3.38 -15.72
C SER A 51 -0.90 2.93 -14.30
N PRO A 52 0.01 2.23 -13.59
CA PRO A 52 -0.25 1.69 -12.28
C PRO A 52 -0.53 2.80 -11.28
N ARG A 53 -1.63 2.67 -10.55
CA ARG A 53 -2.02 3.62 -9.51
C ARG A 53 -2.68 2.93 -8.33
N TRP A 54 -2.49 3.51 -7.16
CA TRP A 54 -3.14 3.11 -5.91
C TRP A 54 -3.70 4.36 -5.23
N ASN A 55 -4.88 4.25 -4.63
CA ASN A 55 -5.50 5.31 -3.84
C ASN A 55 -6.21 4.73 -2.61
N VAL A 56 -6.46 5.61 -1.64
CA VAL A 56 -7.23 5.33 -0.43
C VAL A 56 -8.30 6.40 -0.27
N THR A 57 -9.52 5.96 0.05
CA THR A 57 -10.64 6.80 0.40
C THR A 57 -10.75 6.83 1.92
N LEU A 58 -10.50 8.00 2.50
CA LEU A 58 -10.70 8.22 3.94
C LEU A 58 -12.20 8.39 4.22
N ASP A 59 -12.66 7.87 5.36
CA ASP A 59 -14.05 7.96 5.84
C ASP A 59 -14.47 9.39 6.21
N ASN A 60 -13.52 10.29 6.41
CA ASN A 60 -13.76 11.69 6.72
C ASN A 60 -12.71 12.61 6.10
N THR A 61 -12.95 13.92 6.20
CA THR A 61 -11.96 14.95 5.85
C THR A 61 -10.97 15.11 6.99
N TYR A 62 -9.68 14.95 6.69
CA TYR A 62 -8.60 15.10 7.65
C TYR A 62 -7.59 16.15 7.19
N VAL A 63 -7.09 16.93 8.15
CA VAL A 63 -5.84 17.67 7.96
C VAL A 63 -4.69 16.67 8.08
N VAL A 64 -4.16 16.24 6.94
CA VAL A 64 -3.02 15.32 6.89
C VAL A 64 -1.74 16.14 6.96
N ASN A 65 -0.90 15.86 7.96
CA ASN A 65 0.40 16.53 8.18
C ASN A 65 1.61 15.70 7.73
N LYS A 66 1.41 14.41 7.47
CA LYS A 66 2.48 13.46 7.13
C LYS A 66 1.96 12.26 6.37
N PHE A 67 2.63 11.93 5.28
CA PHE A 67 2.50 10.67 4.54
C PHE A 67 3.70 9.79 4.81
N VAL A 68 3.45 8.50 4.99
CA VAL A 68 4.48 7.47 5.14
C VAL A 68 4.13 6.31 4.20
N VAL A 69 5.05 5.94 3.31
CA VAL A 69 4.91 4.82 2.37
C VAL A 69 6.04 3.82 2.61
N TYR A 70 5.69 2.56 2.77
CA TYR A 70 6.63 1.45 2.92
C TYR A 70 6.74 0.70 1.59
N SER A 71 7.94 0.57 1.04
CA SER A 71 8.17 -0.16 -0.22
C SER A 71 8.33 -1.67 0.02
N ARG A 72 7.85 -2.49 -0.92
CA ARG A 72 8.20 -3.92 -1.00
C ARG A 72 9.73 -4.09 -1.09
N MET A 73 10.26 -5.09 -0.40
CA MET A 73 11.68 -5.44 -0.41
C MET A 73 11.98 -6.29 -1.65
N SER A 74 13.02 -5.94 -2.43
CA SER A 74 13.58 -6.84 -3.45
C SER A 74 14.99 -7.33 -3.11
N SER A 75 15.69 -6.68 -2.19
CA SER A 75 16.93 -7.14 -1.53
C SER A 75 17.50 -5.98 -0.69
N GLN A 76 17.74 -6.21 0.61
CA GLN A 76 18.62 -5.39 1.46
C GLN A 76 18.26 -3.92 1.80
N ASN A 77 17.02 -3.44 1.65
CA ASN A 77 16.49 -2.28 2.44
C ASN A 77 15.02 -2.01 2.10
N SER A 78 14.10 -2.18 3.05
CA SER A 78 12.76 -1.60 2.92
C SER A 78 12.91 -0.07 2.95
N ARG A 79 12.42 0.62 1.92
CA ARG A 79 12.49 2.07 1.86
C ARG A 79 11.20 2.64 2.44
N LYS A 80 11.36 3.44 3.48
CA LYS A 80 10.29 4.25 4.06
C LYS A 80 10.36 5.64 3.45
N PHE A 81 9.43 5.96 2.56
CA PHE A 81 9.28 7.32 2.06
C PHE A 81 8.40 8.11 3.04
N THR A 82 8.86 9.29 3.45
CA THR A 82 8.09 10.18 4.33
C THR A 82 7.99 11.56 3.69
N LYS A 83 6.77 12.10 3.61
CA LYS A 83 6.50 13.46 3.14
C LYS A 83 5.66 14.20 4.17
N ASN A 84 6.15 15.34 4.65
CA ASN A 84 5.35 16.26 5.46
C ASN A 84 4.61 17.24 4.53
N THR A 85 3.49 17.77 4.99
CA THR A 85 2.64 18.73 4.27
C THR A 85 2.63 20.10 4.92
#